data_AF-A0A2R5HHS7-F1
#
_entry.id   AF-A0A2R5HHS7-F1
#
_cell.length_a   1.000
_cell.length_b   1.000
_cell.length_c   1.000
_cell.angle_alpha   90.00
_cell.angle_beta   90.00
_cell.angle_gamma   90.00
#
_symmetry.space_group_name_H-M   'P 1'
#
loop_
_entity.id
_entity.type
_entity.pdbx_description
1 polymer ?
#
loop_
_entity_poly.entity_id
_entity_poly.type
_entity_poly.pdbx_seq_one_letter_code
_entity_poly.pdbx_strand_id
1 'polypeptide(L)'
;MEKHWWQSATVYQIYPRSFQDSDGEEICMTNFPFEALSQVNDIESLNYVKDKGLTEAEAMPIIRAIGRDNARTPMQWSAAKNADFSKGQPWLPVNPNHLTINVEESLKDSDSIFKTYQQLIELRKSEEWIVYGDFELLESPDNVFAYLRKWRGREFLVVANLSDELQSFTPSCQGSLIIGEASDLLEPWQAYAMEVEKWMFG
;
A
#
# COMPACT_ATOMS: atom_id res chain seq x y z
N MET A 1 15.71 7.82 -11.87
CA MET A 1 15.20 7.79 -10.49
C MET A 1 15.04 6.34 -10.12
N GLU A 2 15.63 5.89 -9.02
CA GLU A 2 15.34 4.56 -8.47
C GLU A 2 13.86 4.52 -8.10
N LYS A 3 13.10 3.59 -8.68
CA LYS A 3 11.73 3.31 -8.26
C LYS A 3 11.82 2.60 -6.90
N HIS A 4 11.16 3.14 -5.89
CA HIS A 4 11.12 2.54 -4.56
C HIS A 4 10.10 1.40 -4.53
N TRP A 5 10.35 0.33 -3.76
CA TRP A 5 9.52 -0.88 -3.77
C TRP A 5 8.05 -0.64 -3.40
N TRP A 6 7.77 0.33 -2.52
CA TRP A 6 6.41 0.68 -2.12
C TRP A 6 5.63 1.38 -3.23
N GLN A 7 6.29 1.70 -4.35
CA GLN A 7 5.68 2.22 -5.57
C GLN A 7 5.09 1.12 -6.46
N SER A 8 5.31 -0.16 -6.15
CA SER A 8 4.78 -1.32 -6.89
C SER A 8 4.11 -2.40 -6.03
N ALA A 9 4.23 -2.29 -4.69
CA ALA A 9 3.76 -3.31 -3.75
C ALA A 9 2.22 -3.43 -3.71
N THR A 10 1.69 -4.47 -4.35
CA THR A 10 0.24 -4.73 -4.48
C THR A 10 -0.22 -5.79 -3.50
N VAL A 11 -0.09 -5.55 -2.19
CA VAL A 11 -0.45 -6.59 -1.19
C VAL A 11 -1.71 -6.25 -0.40
N TYR A 12 -1.94 -4.96 -0.11
CA TYR A 12 -3.05 -4.56 0.77
C TYR A 12 -4.44 -4.66 0.12
N GLN A 13 -4.50 -4.76 -1.21
CA GLN A 13 -5.75 -4.59 -1.95
C GLN A 13 -6.43 -5.89 -2.40
N ILE A 14 -5.76 -7.04 -2.24
CA ILE A 14 -6.34 -8.34 -2.60
C ILE A 14 -7.00 -9.01 -1.36
N TYR A 15 -6.88 -8.42 -0.16
CA TYR A 15 -7.60 -8.92 1.02
C TYR A 15 -9.08 -8.51 0.99
N PRO A 16 -10.06 -9.44 1.09
CA PRO A 16 -11.42 -9.15 0.67
C PRO A 16 -12.37 -9.23 1.86
N ARG A 17 -12.70 -8.05 2.43
CA ARG A 17 -14.01 -7.75 3.01
C ARG A 17 -14.21 -6.24 3.19
N SER A 18 -13.17 -5.51 3.59
CA SER A 18 -13.16 -4.05 3.62
C SER A 18 -12.13 -3.52 2.62
N PHE A 19 -12.60 -2.89 1.54
CA PHE A 19 -11.76 -1.93 0.81
C PHE A 19 -11.97 -0.60 1.52
N GLN A 20 -10.96 -0.15 2.26
CA GLN A 20 -10.94 1.17 2.87
C GLN A 20 -9.69 1.85 2.35
N ASP A 21 -9.92 2.86 1.52
CA ASP A 21 -8.90 3.74 0.97
C ASP A 21 -8.96 5.05 1.76
N SER A 22 -7.83 5.49 2.29
CA SER A 22 -7.70 6.79 2.95
C SER A 22 -7.08 7.78 1.98
N ASP A 23 -7.51 9.05 2.03
CA ASP A 23 -6.96 10.11 1.17
C ASP A 23 -5.41 10.07 1.15
N GLY A 24 -4.83 9.87 -0.04
CA GLY A 24 -3.37 9.85 -0.24
C GLY A 24 -2.73 8.46 -0.31
N GLU A 25 -3.44 7.38 0.05
CA GLU A 25 -2.94 6.01 -0.08
C GLU A 25 -2.75 5.61 -1.56
N GLU A 26 -3.58 6.13 -2.46
CA GLU A 26 -3.55 5.85 -3.90
C GLU A 26 -2.35 6.46 -4.63
N ILE A 27 -1.68 7.43 -4.00
CA ILE A 27 -0.42 8.03 -4.46
C ILE A 27 0.77 7.65 -3.57
N CYS A 28 0.58 6.78 -2.57
CA CYS A 28 1.56 6.44 -1.53
C CYS A 28 2.15 7.66 -0.81
N MET A 29 1.28 8.52 -0.27
CA MET A 29 1.71 9.50 0.72
C MET A 29 2.38 8.78 1.89
N THR A 30 3.54 9.29 2.31
CA THR A 30 4.33 8.74 3.40
C THR A 30 4.15 9.57 4.67
N ASN A 31 4.54 9.00 5.81
CA ASN A 31 4.61 9.73 7.06
C ASN A 31 5.39 11.05 6.89
N PHE A 32 4.92 12.09 7.58
CA PHE A 32 5.52 13.41 7.52
C PHE A 32 6.79 13.43 8.37
N PRO A 33 7.90 14.00 7.87
CA PRO A 33 9.15 14.06 8.61
C PRO A 33 9.12 15.19 9.66
N PHE A 34 8.28 15.06 10.70
CA PHE A 34 8.19 16.06 11.76
C PHE A 34 9.57 16.26 12.41
N GLU A 35 10.03 17.52 12.43
CA GLU A 35 11.33 17.92 12.98
C GLU A 35 11.21 18.35 14.44
N ALA A 36 10.07 18.94 14.81
CA ALA A 36 9.84 19.48 16.15
C ALA A 36 8.40 19.23 16.64
N LEU A 37 8.23 19.17 17.96
CA LEU A 37 6.93 19.02 18.61
C LEU A 37 5.99 20.20 18.30
N SER A 38 6.52 21.37 17.99
CA SER A 38 5.74 22.55 17.60
C SER A 38 4.97 22.38 16.29
N GLN A 39 5.34 21.39 15.47
CA GLN A 39 4.66 21.05 14.22
C GLN A 39 3.53 20.04 14.43
N VAL A 40 3.44 19.45 15.62
CA VAL A 40 2.42 18.45 15.98
C VAL A 40 1.20 19.17 16.56
N ASN A 41 0.02 18.85 16.03
CA ASN A 41 -1.24 19.43 16.47
C ASN A 41 -2.14 18.40 17.18
N ASP A 42 -1.79 17.12 17.11
CA ASP A 42 -2.52 16.05 17.76
C ASP A 42 -2.41 16.11 19.29
N ILE A 43 -3.52 16.46 19.95
CA ILE A 43 -3.60 16.59 21.41
C ILE A 43 -3.23 15.27 22.11
N GLU A 44 -3.57 14.13 21.53
CA GLU A 44 -3.24 12.81 22.08
C GLU A 44 -1.73 12.58 22.12
N SER A 45 -1.04 12.86 21.01
CA SER A 45 0.42 12.84 20.94
C SER A 45 1.07 13.81 21.95
N LEU A 46 0.55 15.03 22.05
CA LEU A 46 1.06 16.04 23.00
C LEU A 46 0.85 15.62 24.47
N ASN A 47 -0.32 15.06 24.79
CA ASN A 47 -0.61 14.53 26.12
C ASN A 47 0.25 13.31 26.44
N TYR A 48 0.48 12.41 25.49
CA TYR A 48 1.33 11.25 25.68
C TYR A 48 2.76 11.65 26.09
N VAL A 49 3.36 12.62 25.39
CA VAL A 49 4.68 13.17 25.72
C VAL A 49 4.69 13.74 27.13
N LYS A 50 3.66 14.53 27.47
CA LYS A 50 3.53 15.18 28.78
C LYS A 50 3.35 14.16 29.91
N ASP A 51 2.45 13.20 29.75
CA ASP A 51 2.09 12.21 30.77
C ASP A 51 3.23 11.23 31.03
N LYS A 52 4.04 10.93 30.00
CA LYS A 52 5.24 10.11 30.12
C LYS A 52 6.49 10.90 30.52
N GLY A 53 6.41 12.23 30.57
CA GLY A 53 7.56 13.10 30.89
C GLY A 53 8.71 12.98 29.89
N LEU A 54 8.41 12.68 28.63
CA LEU A 54 9.41 12.48 27.59
C LEU A 54 10.02 13.82 27.16
N THR A 55 11.32 13.81 26.85
CA THR A 55 11.95 14.90 26.13
C THR A 55 11.54 14.89 24.66
N GLU A 56 11.71 16.02 23.97
CA GLU A 56 11.44 16.12 22.53
C GLU A 56 12.24 15.09 21.73
N ALA A 57 13.53 14.91 22.06
CA ALA A 57 14.38 13.93 21.40
C ALA A 57 13.86 12.48 21.52
N GLU A 58 13.24 12.13 22.65
CA GLU A 58 12.65 10.80 22.89
C GLU A 58 11.26 10.67 22.25
N ALA A 59 10.49 11.75 22.21
CA ALA A 59 9.13 11.77 21.68
C ALA A 59 9.09 11.71 20.14
N MET A 60 9.97 12.45 19.46
CA MET A 60 9.87 12.63 18.01
C MET A 60 9.98 11.32 17.19
N PRO A 61 10.85 10.35 17.53
CA PRO A 61 10.84 9.04 16.87
C PRO A 61 9.50 8.31 17.00
N ILE A 62 8.86 8.38 18.17
CA ILE A 62 7.57 7.75 18.42
C ILE A 62 6.49 8.44 17.59
N ILE A 63 6.44 9.77 17.61
CA ILE A 63 5.44 10.55 16.86
C ILE A 63 5.57 10.34 15.35
N ARG A 64 6.79 10.28 14.81
CA ARG A 64 6.99 9.97 13.38
C ARG A 64 6.55 8.55 13.01
N ALA A 65 6.62 7.60 13.95
CA ALA A 65 6.23 6.23 13.71
C ALA A 65 4.71 6.01 13.82
N ILE A 66 4.07 6.55 14.86
CA ILE A 66 2.68 6.22 15.22
C ILE A 66 1.75 7.42 15.39
N GLY A 67 2.25 8.65 15.22
CA GLY A 67 1.48 9.87 15.40
C GLY A 67 0.35 9.98 14.37
N ARG A 68 -0.83 10.39 14.84
CA ARG A 68 -2.04 10.49 14.00
C ARG A 68 -1.96 11.59 12.95
N ASP A 69 -1.16 12.62 13.19
CA ASP A 69 -0.97 13.71 12.25
C ASP A 69 -0.25 13.27 10.96
N ASN A 70 0.44 12.12 10.94
CA ASN A 70 1.02 11.56 9.72
C ASN A 70 -0.04 11.36 8.62
N ALA A 71 -1.23 10.89 9.00
CA ALA A 71 -2.35 10.64 8.08
C ALA A 71 -3.26 11.87 7.88
N ARG A 72 -2.90 13.04 8.44
CA ARG A 72 -3.72 14.28 8.36
C ARG A 72 -3.03 15.39 7.58
N THR A 73 -1.81 15.16 7.12
CA THR A 73 -1.11 16.15 6.30
C THR A 73 -1.89 16.43 5.02
N PRO A 74 -1.84 17.65 4.50
CA PRO A 74 -2.65 18.01 3.33
C PRO A 74 -2.39 17.11 2.13
N MET A 75 -3.47 16.78 1.41
CA MET A 75 -3.42 15.99 0.17
C MET A 75 -2.49 16.64 -0.86
N GLN A 76 -1.69 15.81 -1.54
CA GLN A 76 -0.64 16.25 -2.45
C GLN A 76 -1.11 16.25 -3.90
N TRP A 77 -1.80 17.32 -4.35
CA TRP A 77 -2.36 17.37 -5.71
C TRP A 77 -1.30 17.59 -6.80
N SER A 78 -0.31 18.44 -6.55
CA SER A 78 0.74 18.78 -7.52
C SER A 78 2.07 19.14 -6.85
N ALA A 79 3.08 19.47 -7.65
CA ALA A 79 4.36 20.01 -7.17
C ALA A 79 4.32 21.53 -6.89
N ALA A 80 3.16 22.17 -7.01
CA ALA A 80 3.01 23.60 -6.74
C ALA A 80 3.06 23.91 -5.23
N LYS A 81 3.05 25.20 -4.89
CA LYS A 81 3.05 25.65 -3.49
C LYS A 81 1.90 25.00 -2.71
N ASN A 82 2.21 24.45 -1.53
CA ASN A 82 1.28 23.69 -0.69
C ASN A 82 0.64 22.49 -1.42
N ALA A 83 1.32 21.92 -2.42
CA ALA A 83 0.80 20.87 -3.28
C ALA A 83 -0.58 21.17 -3.89
N ASP A 84 -0.86 22.44 -4.21
CA ASP A 84 -2.17 22.94 -4.65
C ASP A 84 -3.36 22.66 -3.70
N PHE A 85 -3.10 22.21 -2.47
CA PHE A 85 -4.15 22.00 -1.48
C PHE A 85 -4.85 23.30 -1.06
N SER A 86 -4.07 24.38 -0.92
CA SER A 86 -4.61 25.69 -0.53
C SER A 86 -3.73 26.83 -1.02
N LYS A 87 -4.40 27.94 -1.41
CA LYS A 87 -3.74 29.22 -1.71
C LYS A 87 -3.23 29.94 -0.46
N GLY A 88 -3.79 29.62 0.72
CA GLY A 88 -3.39 30.17 2.02
C GLY A 88 -2.35 29.31 2.73
N GLN A 89 -2.13 29.54 4.02
CA GLN A 89 -1.31 28.66 4.85
C GLN A 89 -2.19 27.49 5.35
N PRO A 90 -1.86 26.23 4.99
CA PRO A 90 -2.59 25.08 5.52
C PRO A 90 -2.37 24.94 7.04
N TRP A 91 -3.33 24.32 7.72
CA TRP A 91 -3.32 24.14 9.17
C TRP A 91 -2.27 23.12 9.67
N LEU A 92 -1.86 22.19 8.80
CA LEU A 92 -0.69 21.32 8.96
C LEU A 92 0.26 21.53 7.77
N PRO A 93 1.58 21.36 7.95
CA PRO A 93 2.54 21.45 6.86
C PRO A 93 2.29 20.36 5.80
N VAL A 94 2.50 20.72 4.53
CA VAL A 94 2.50 19.77 3.41
C VAL A 94 3.80 19.00 3.39
N ASN A 95 3.75 17.68 3.18
CA ASN A 95 4.96 16.86 3.11
C ASN A 95 5.94 17.41 2.06
N PRO A 96 7.22 17.64 2.40
CA PRO A 96 8.20 18.11 1.44
C PRO A 96 8.33 17.24 0.18
N ASN A 97 8.00 15.95 0.28
CA ASN A 97 8.03 15.02 -0.86
C ASN A 97 6.92 15.23 -1.89
N HIS A 98 6.00 16.19 -1.71
CA HIS A 98 4.96 16.51 -2.71
C HIS A 98 5.51 16.89 -4.09
N LEU A 99 6.77 17.31 -4.17
CA LEU A 99 7.46 17.59 -5.43
C LEU A 99 7.61 16.34 -6.32
N THR A 100 7.65 15.15 -5.72
CA THR A 100 7.82 13.87 -6.42
C THR A 100 6.64 12.93 -6.24
N ILE A 101 5.95 12.99 -5.10
CA ILE A 101 4.75 12.20 -4.80
C ILE A 101 3.55 13.12 -4.86
N ASN A 102 2.81 13.12 -5.97
CA ASN A 102 1.58 13.90 -6.07
C ASN A 102 0.67 13.32 -7.16
N VAL A 103 -0.62 13.69 -7.10
CA VAL A 103 -1.64 13.21 -8.03
C VAL A 103 -1.29 13.52 -9.49
N GLU A 104 -0.79 14.72 -9.79
CA GLU A 104 -0.45 15.10 -11.15
C GLU A 104 0.64 14.19 -11.75
N GLU A 105 1.69 13.87 -11.00
CA GLU A 105 2.75 12.97 -11.43
C GLU A 105 2.26 11.52 -11.50
N SER A 106 1.48 11.05 -10.52
CA SER A 106 0.91 9.69 -10.54
C SER A 106 -0.03 9.48 -11.74
N LEU A 107 -0.79 10.50 -12.16
CA LEU A 107 -1.68 10.40 -13.33
C LEU A 107 -0.91 10.29 -14.66
N LYS A 108 0.32 10.82 -14.75
CA LYS A 108 1.17 10.76 -15.94
C LYS A 108 1.86 9.40 -16.08
N ASP A 109 2.14 8.73 -14.97
CA ASP A 109 2.81 7.43 -14.94
C ASP A 109 1.80 6.28 -15.11
N SER A 110 1.97 5.51 -16.19
CA SER A 110 1.15 4.33 -16.49
C SER A 110 1.37 3.18 -15.51
N ASP A 111 2.53 3.15 -14.87
CA ASP A 111 2.92 2.13 -13.88
C ASP A 111 2.74 2.63 -12.45
N SER A 112 1.99 3.73 -12.26
CA SER A 112 1.77 4.29 -10.94
C SER A 112 0.87 3.40 -10.08
N ILE A 113 1.04 3.52 -8.78
CA ILE A 113 0.15 2.95 -7.76
C ILE A 113 -1.30 3.36 -8.03
N PHE A 114 -1.53 4.62 -8.43
CA PHE A 114 -2.85 5.11 -8.78
C PHE A 114 -3.51 4.24 -9.86
N LYS A 115 -2.78 3.88 -10.91
CA LYS A 115 -3.28 2.99 -11.96
C LYS A 115 -3.54 1.58 -11.46
N THR A 116 -2.66 1.06 -10.61
CA THR A 116 -2.85 -0.22 -9.94
C THR A 116 -4.13 -0.23 -9.10
N TYR A 117 -4.39 0.82 -8.31
CA TYR A 117 -5.64 1.00 -7.56
C TYR A 117 -6.87 1.02 -8.49
N GLN A 118 -6.82 1.75 -9.61
CA GLN A 118 -7.91 1.76 -10.58
C GLN A 118 -8.20 0.35 -11.12
N GLN A 119 -7.17 -0.41 -11.47
CA GLN A 119 -7.29 -1.79 -11.96
C GLN A 119 -7.92 -2.71 -10.91
N LEU A 120 -7.50 -2.59 -9.65
CA LEU A 120 -8.01 -3.42 -8.55
C LEU A 120 -9.45 -3.11 -8.19
N ILE A 121 -9.84 -1.82 -8.22
CA ILE A 121 -11.23 -1.40 -8.05
C ILE A 121 -12.10 -1.96 -9.18
N GLU A 122 -11.62 -1.88 -10.42
CA GLU A 122 -12.36 -2.42 -11.57
C GLU A 122 -12.50 -3.95 -11.45
N LEU A 123 -11.41 -4.64 -11.13
CA LEU A 123 -11.41 -6.08 -10.91
C LEU A 123 -12.39 -6.48 -9.81
N ARG A 124 -12.44 -5.74 -8.70
CA ARG A 124 -13.41 -5.98 -7.62
C ARG A 124 -14.87 -5.81 -8.07
N LYS A 125 -15.14 -4.91 -9.02
CA LYS A 125 -16.49 -4.67 -9.57
C LYS A 125 -16.88 -5.72 -10.60
N SER A 126 -15.94 -6.18 -11.42
CA SER A 126 -16.20 -7.15 -12.49
C SER A 126 -16.18 -8.60 -12.01
N GLU A 127 -15.35 -8.90 -11.00
CA GLU A 127 -15.08 -10.26 -10.57
C GLU A 127 -15.70 -10.60 -9.20
N GLU A 128 -16.78 -11.38 -9.23
CA GLU A 128 -17.47 -11.85 -8.01
C GLU A 128 -16.58 -12.66 -7.06
N TRP A 129 -15.57 -13.37 -7.60
CA TRP A 129 -14.67 -14.19 -6.79
C TRP A 129 -13.84 -13.35 -5.81
N ILE A 130 -13.60 -12.07 -6.12
CA ILE A 130 -12.90 -11.17 -5.21
C ILE A 130 -13.75 -10.86 -3.99
N VAL A 131 -15.06 -10.70 -4.15
CA VAL A 131 -15.95 -10.32 -3.05
C VAL A 131 -16.46 -11.53 -2.28
N TYR A 132 -16.85 -12.59 -2.99
CA TYR A 132 -17.60 -13.72 -2.42
C TYR A 132 -16.82 -15.03 -2.39
N GLY A 133 -15.66 -15.12 -3.04
CA GLY A 133 -14.87 -16.34 -3.05
C GLY A 133 -14.40 -16.72 -1.64
N ASP A 134 -14.47 -18.02 -1.33
CA ASP A 134 -13.94 -18.57 -0.09
C ASP A 134 -12.44 -18.37 -0.03
N PHE A 135 -11.91 -18.12 1.17
CA PHE A 135 -10.48 -17.88 1.39
C PHE A 135 -9.81 -19.14 1.96
N GLU A 136 -8.68 -19.53 1.37
CA GLU A 136 -7.86 -20.64 1.83
C GLU A 136 -6.38 -20.23 1.80
N LEU A 137 -5.76 -20.10 2.98
CA LEU A 137 -4.33 -19.77 3.08
C LEU A 137 -3.49 -20.95 2.57
N LEU A 138 -2.47 -20.66 1.77
CA LEU A 138 -1.51 -21.66 1.31
C LEU A 138 -0.26 -21.64 2.21
N GLU A 139 0.41 -22.78 2.27
CA GLU A 139 1.73 -22.86 2.88
C GLU A 139 2.76 -22.18 1.97
N SER A 140 3.53 -21.26 2.54
CA SER A 140 4.52 -20.44 1.85
C SER A 140 5.64 -20.06 2.81
N PRO A 141 6.82 -19.61 2.31
CA PRO A 141 7.87 -19.06 3.16
C PRO A 141 7.36 -17.90 4.03
N ASP A 142 8.02 -17.63 5.16
CA ASP A 142 7.59 -16.62 6.16
C ASP A 142 7.32 -15.23 5.55
N ASN A 143 8.10 -14.85 4.52
CA ASN A 143 8.00 -13.56 3.85
C ASN A 143 7.11 -13.58 2.60
N VAL A 144 6.46 -14.70 2.30
CA VAL A 144 5.54 -14.83 1.17
C VAL A 144 4.14 -15.06 1.72
N PHE A 145 3.20 -14.21 1.32
CA PHE A 145 1.79 -14.38 1.61
C PHE A 145 1.08 -14.93 0.38
N ALA A 146 0.71 -16.20 0.42
CA ALA A 146 0.01 -16.88 -0.68
C ALA A 146 -1.31 -17.48 -0.21
N TYR A 147 -2.37 -17.32 -1.00
CA TYR A 147 -3.68 -17.90 -0.68
C TYR A 147 -4.51 -18.12 -1.94
N LEU A 148 -5.51 -18.99 -1.81
CA LEU A 148 -6.53 -19.25 -2.82
C LEU A 148 -7.82 -18.52 -2.50
N ARG A 149 -8.50 -18.12 -3.57
CA ARG A 149 -9.91 -17.76 -3.58
C ARG A 149 -10.67 -18.80 -4.37
N LYS A 150 -11.67 -19.43 -3.78
CA LYS A 150 -12.49 -20.46 -4.44
C LYS A 150 -13.90 -19.94 -4.67
N TRP A 151 -14.37 -19.94 -5.91
CA TRP A 151 -15.70 -19.43 -6.25
C TRP A 151 -16.31 -20.20 -7.42
N ARG A 152 -17.50 -20.77 -7.20
CA ARG A 152 -18.27 -21.51 -8.23
C ARG A 152 -17.43 -22.57 -8.99
N GLY A 153 -16.55 -23.28 -8.27
CA GLY A 153 -15.69 -24.33 -8.84
C GLY A 153 -14.46 -23.81 -9.59
N ARG A 154 -14.21 -22.50 -9.59
CA ARG A 154 -12.97 -21.88 -10.06
C ARG A 154 -12.08 -21.54 -8.87
N GLU A 155 -10.79 -21.53 -9.08
CA GLU A 155 -9.79 -21.23 -8.07
C GLU A 155 -8.86 -20.13 -8.56
N PHE A 156 -8.52 -19.20 -7.68
CA PHE A 156 -7.68 -18.04 -7.99
C PHE A 156 -6.57 -17.96 -6.97
N LEU A 157 -5.33 -17.99 -7.44
CA LEU A 157 -4.14 -17.86 -6.61
C LEU A 157 -3.74 -16.39 -6.51
N VAL A 158 -3.46 -15.97 -5.28
CA VAL A 158 -2.87 -14.66 -4.98
C VAL A 158 -1.56 -14.89 -4.25
N VAL A 159 -0.51 -14.19 -4.67
CA VAL A 159 0.83 -14.29 -4.10
C VAL A 159 1.40 -12.89 -3.90
N ALA A 160 2.04 -12.68 -2.76
CA ALA A 160 2.74 -11.45 -2.43
C ALA A 160 4.04 -11.74 -1.67
N ASN A 161 5.14 -11.17 -2.15
CA ASN A 161 6.36 -11.03 -1.35
C ASN A 161 6.19 -9.84 -0.40
N LEU A 162 6.44 -10.04 0.88
CA LEU A 162 6.33 -9.03 1.95
C LEU A 162 7.69 -8.68 2.54
N SER A 163 8.74 -8.73 1.71
CA SER A 163 10.12 -8.43 2.11
C SER A 163 10.89 -7.64 1.06
N ASP A 164 11.97 -7.01 1.52
CA ASP A 164 12.98 -6.34 0.70
C ASP A 164 13.94 -7.32 -0.02
N GLU A 165 13.69 -8.63 0.09
CA GLU A 165 14.56 -9.68 -0.43
C GLU A 165 13.86 -10.49 -1.52
N LEU A 166 14.65 -11.12 -2.39
CA LEU A 166 14.14 -12.10 -3.35
C LEU A 166 13.61 -13.32 -2.60
N GLN A 167 12.39 -13.74 -2.93
CA GLN A 167 11.77 -14.93 -2.34
C GLN A 167 11.48 -15.97 -3.41
N SER A 168 11.82 -17.23 -3.14
CA SER A 168 11.47 -18.34 -4.03
C SER A 168 10.09 -18.88 -3.66
N PHE A 169 9.17 -18.86 -4.62
CA PHE A 169 7.84 -19.43 -4.46
C PHE A 169 7.31 -19.93 -5.80
N THR A 170 7.29 -21.25 -5.97
CA THR A 170 6.73 -21.90 -7.16
C THR A 170 5.39 -22.55 -6.80
N PRO A 171 4.26 -21.98 -7.22
CA PRO A 171 2.97 -22.63 -7.00
C PRO A 171 2.88 -23.90 -7.86
N SER A 172 2.33 -24.97 -7.29
CA SER A 172 2.16 -26.25 -8.00
C SER A 172 0.96 -26.25 -8.96
N CYS A 173 0.72 -25.14 -9.66
CA CYS A 173 -0.40 -24.95 -10.57
C CYS A 173 0.00 -24.21 -11.85
N GLN A 174 -0.83 -24.34 -12.87
CA GLN A 174 -0.78 -23.57 -14.10
C GLN A 174 -2.10 -22.85 -14.32
N GLY A 175 -2.06 -21.72 -15.01
CA GLY A 175 -3.24 -21.01 -15.45
C GLY A 175 -2.92 -19.62 -15.98
N SER A 176 -3.90 -18.73 -15.94
CA SER A 176 -3.88 -17.43 -16.61
C SER A 176 -3.70 -16.28 -15.62
N LEU A 177 -2.76 -15.38 -15.93
CA LEU A 177 -2.47 -14.20 -15.13
C LEU A 177 -3.63 -13.20 -15.19
N ILE A 178 -4.03 -12.68 -14.04
CA ILE A 178 -5.10 -11.67 -13.91
C ILE A 178 -4.50 -10.28 -13.73
N ILE A 179 -3.53 -10.16 -12.81
CA ILE A 179 -2.83 -8.90 -12.52
C ILE A 179 -1.42 -9.18 -11.98
N GLY A 180 -0.51 -8.24 -12.22
CA GLY A 180 0.89 -8.34 -11.82
C GLY A 180 1.70 -9.14 -12.84
N GLU A 181 2.82 -9.69 -12.40
CA GLU A 181 3.69 -10.57 -13.19
C GLU A 181 4.00 -11.81 -12.35
N ALA A 182 3.69 -13.00 -12.87
CA ALA A 182 3.99 -14.26 -12.17
C ALA A 182 5.46 -14.66 -12.39
N SER A 183 6.13 -15.06 -11.31
CA SER A 183 7.52 -15.54 -11.32
C SER A 183 7.72 -16.57 -10.21
N ASP A 184 8.61 -17.53 -10.45
CA ASP A 184 9.08 -18.49 -9.42
C ASP A 184 10.03 -17.84 -8.41
N LEU A 185 10.70 -16.76 -8.84
CA LEU A 185 11.54 -15.93 -8.01
C LEU A 185 10.89 -14.56 -7.91
N LEU A 186 10.26 -14.30 -6.77
CA LEU A 186 9.55 -13.05 -6.49
C LEU A 186 10.56 -11.96 -6.16
N GLU A 187 10.55 -10.89 -6.96
CA GLU A 187 11.23 -9.64 -6.66
C GLU A 187 10.73 -9.04 -5.33
N PRO A 188 11.53 -8.20 -4.66
CA PRO A 188 11.10 -7.49 -3.46
C PRO A 188 9.74 -6.85 -3.64
N TRP A 189 8.80 -7.18 -2.75
CA TRP A 189 7.43 -6.64 -2.75
C TRP A 189 6.57 -6.94 -3.98
N GLN A 190 7.00 -7.87 -4.84
CA GLN A 190 6.23 -8.33 -5.99
C GLN A 190 4.94 -9.03 -5.54
N ALA A 191 3.84 -8.74 -6.24
CA ALA A 191 2.58 -9.43 -6.03
C ALA A 191 1.87 -9.68 -7.36
N TYR A 192 1.11 -10.76 -7.42
CA TYR A 192 0.30 -11.11 -8.58
C TYR A 192 -0.93 -11.92 -8.16
N ALA A 193 -1.92 -11.96 -9.06
CA ALA A 193 -3.01 -12.91 -8.99
C ALA A 193 -3.21 -13.62 -10.33
N MET A 194 -3.56 -14.90 -10.28
CA MET A 194 -3.83 -15.72 -11.45
C MET A 194 -5.03 -16.64 -11.21
N GLU A 195 -5.74 -16.99 -12.28
CA GLU A 195 -6.71 -18.08 -12.25
C GLU A 195 -5.98 -19.41 -12.39
N VAL A 196 -6.35 -20.39 -11.56
CA VAL A 196 -5.81 -21.74 -11.59
C VAL A 196 -6.65 -22.58 -12.54
N GLU A 197 -6.02 -23.04 -13.63
CA GLU A 197 -6.66 -23.90 -14.63
C GLU A 197 -6.35 -25.37 -14.36
N LYS A 198 -5.16 -25.67 -13.81
CA LYS A 198 -4.72 -27.03 -13.55
C LYS A 198 -3.72 -27.10 -12.39
N TRP A 199 -3.94 -28.05 -11.48
CA TRP A 199 -2.94 -28.45 -10.49
C TRP A 199 -1.97 -29.48 -11.08
N MET A 200 -0.67 -29.31 -10.80
CA MET A 200 0.38 -30.18 -11.31
C MET A 200 0.52 -31.49 -10.52
N PHE A 201 -0.09 -31.56 -9.33
CA PHE A 201 -0.22 -32.81 -8.55
C PHE A 201 -1.68 -33.07 -8.25
N GLY A 202 -2.24 -34.06 -8.97
CA GLY A 202 -3.61 -34.57 -8.88
C GLY A 202 -3.74 -35.82 -9.72
#